data_AF-A0A507EPJ2-F1
#
_entry.id   AF-A0A507EPJ2-F1
#
_cell.length_a   1.000
_cell.length_b   1.000
_cell.length_c   1.000
_cell.angle_alpha   90.00
_cell.angle_beta   90.00
_cell.angle_gamma   90.00
#
_symmetry.space_group_name_H-M   'P 1'
#
loop_
_entity.id
_entity.type
_entity.pdbx_description
1 polymer ?
#
loop_
_entity_poly.entity_id
_entity_poly.type
_entity_poly.pdbx_seq_one_letter_code
_entity_poly.pdbx_strand_id
1 'polypeptide(L)'
;MRSLAFLTTVALMLPKAWAAPTSSALTDADMQKARLDFLTSSYNATATPDMIKDLSTPAIKQVSENLAHTGSGSASLPSTLMTRTSDLVARAVSPTLLNELKRHQAYAAAAYCLKFFLNKNWDCRERCTSPLTSGTVITDYFTKSQSVGYVAYNDAQRAIIVAFRGSLTPSNFANDMLMWKTELCLGGEHLTAPSDAQIHYGFQNTYLAARDHVRAAVGNLLNHPQRKNYAIHVAGHSLGGAISVLSAVDLLDHFGNTLAGRITVYTYGEPRVGNAAYARWVNSLPISFHRVTGWGDVVTSIPLRDWGYLHHEEEYYIPSKSNIRECSGANALESSSCINAENLAKNVALAIVTPLGILSHLNHYFDITFGPWC
;
A
#
# COMPACT_ATOMS: atom_id res chain seq x y z
N MET A 1 6.96 -38.77 -21.68
CA MET A 1 7.99 -38.02 -22.45
C MET A 1 7.32 -37.21 -23.55
N ARG A 2 7.01 -35.94 -23.28
CA ARG A 2 6.77 -34.81 -24.22
C ARG A 2 6.83 -33.53 -23.36
N SER A 3 7.94 -33.26 -22.68
CA SER A 3 9.03 -32.34 -23.08
C SER A 3 8.60 -30.96 -23.56
N LEU A 4 8.86 -29.97 -22.68
CA LEU A 4 9.56 -28.70 -22.95
C LEU A 4 9.14 -27.94 -24.21
N ALA A 5 8.11 -27.09 -24.11
CA ALA A 5 7.91 -25.99 -25.07
C ALA A 5 7.11 -24.79 -24.51
N PHE A 6 7.03 -24.58 -23.19
CA PHE A 6 6.15 -23.55 -22.61
C PHE A 6 6.84 -22.50 -21.71
N LEU A 7 8.19 -22.44 -21.70
CA LEU A 7 8.94 -21.60 -20.77
C LEU A 7 9.70 -20.41 -21.40
N THR A 8 9.63 -20.19 -22.72
CA THR A 8 10.50 -19.21 -23.39
C THR A 8 9.85 -17.88 -23.80
N THR A 9 8.56 -17.65 -23.50
CA THR A 9 7.88 -16.39 -23.90
C THR A 9 7.30 -15.58 -22.73
N VAL A 10 7.79 -15.79 -21.50
CA VAL A 10 7.32 -15.08 -20.29
C VAL A 10 8.18 -13.84 -19.96
N ALA A 11 9.26 -13.58 -20.68
CA ALA A 11 10.24 -12.55 -20.32
C ALA A 11 9.96 -11.12 -20.86
N LEU A 12 8.86 -10.86 -21.59
CA LEU A 12 8.77 -9.64 -22.42
C LEU A 12 7.68 -8.61 -22.09
N MET A 13 6.89 -8.78 -21.03
CA MET A 13 5.89 -7.75 -20.64
C MET A 13 5.75 -7.61 -19.12
N LEU A 14 6.88 -7.56 -18.41
CA LEU A 14 6.87 -6.89 -17.10
C LEU A 14 6.88 -5.38 -17.38
N PRO A 15 6.02 -4.56 -16.73
CA PRO A 15 6.20 -3.12 -16.75
C PRO A 15 7.66 -2.85 -16.39
N LYS A 16 8.36 -2.03 -17.18
CA LYS A 16 9.73 -1.58 -16.87
C LYS A 16 9.68 -0.79 -15.58
N ALA A 17 9.70 -1.50 -14.46
CA ALA A 17 9.74 -0.93 -13.13
C ALA A 17 11.14 -0.36 -12.94
N TRP A 18 11.19 0.82 -12.32
CA TRP A 18 12.43 1.43 -11.87
C TRP A 18 13.11 0.49 -10.86
N ALA A 19 14.06 -0.30 -11.34
CA ALA A 19 14.97 -1.03 -10.49
C ALA A 19 15.82 0.00 -9.75
N ALA A 20 15.84 -0.07 -8.42
CA ALA A 20 16.74 0.76 -7.63
C ALA A 20 18.18 0.55 -8.14
N PRO A 21 18.99 1.61 -8.30
CA PRO A 21 20.33 1.50 -8.84
C PRO A 21 21.17 0.51 -8.03
N THR A 22 21.93 -0.34 -8.71
CA THR A 22 22.89 -1.25 -8.07
C THR A 22 24.08 -0.46 -7.55
N SER A 23 24.22 -0.39 -6.21
CA SER A 23 25.40 -0.03 -5.39
C SER A 23 26.21 1.24 -5.70
N SER A 24 25.94 1.99 -6.76
CA SER A 24 26.39 3.37 -6.91
C SER A 24 25.44 4.27 -6.13
N ALA A 25 25.98 5.09 -5.23
CA ALA A 25 25.20 6.00 -4.39
C ALA A 25 24.18 6.79 -5.25
N LEU A 26 22.89 6.62 -4.94
CA LEU A 26 21.80 7.41 -5.52
C LEU A 26 22.17 8.89 -5.41
N THR A 27 22.30 9.58 -6.55
CA THR A 27 22.64 11.00 -6.58
C THR A 27 21.40 11.87 -6.37
N ASP A 28 21.59 13.14 -6.02
CA ASP A 28 20.48 14.11 -5.99
C ASP A 28 19.76 14.20 -7.35
N ALA A 29 20.49 14.05 -8.45
CA ALA A 29 19.94 14.03 -9.80
C ALA A 29 19.05 12.78 -10.02
N ASP A 30 19.47 11.61 -9.53
CA ASP A 30 18.66 10.39 -9.62
C ASP A 30 17.36 10.51 -8.81
N MET A 31 17.43 11.12 -7.62
CA MET A 31 16.25 11.36 -6.79
C MET A 31 15.30 12.38 -7.43
N GLN A 32 15.83 13.45 -8.02
CA GLN A 32 15.02 14.41 -8.78
C GLN A 32 14.36 13.75 -9.99
N LYS A 33 15.10 12.92 -10.74
CA LYS A 33 14.54 12.17 -11.85
C LYS A 33 13.41 11.25 -11.41
N ALA A 34 13.59 10.49 -10.31
CA ALA A 34 12.56 9.62 -9.78
C ALA A 34 11.27 10.37 -9.41
N ARG A 35 11.38 11.60 -8.87
CA ARG A 35 10.22 12.46 -8.58
C ARG A 35 9.52 12.96 -9.84
N LEU A 36 10.28 13.37 -10.85
CA LEU A 36 9.74 13.82 -12.13
C LEU A 36 9.07 12.67 -12.90
N ASP A 37 9.69 11.49 -12.91
CA ASP A 37 9.11 10.28 -13.50
C ASP A 37 7.81 9.90 -12.77
N PHE A 38 7.80 9.99 -11.43
CA PHE A 38 6.62 9.73 -10.60
C PHE A 38 5.48 10.69 -10.92
N LEU A 39 5.76 12.00 -10.98
CA LEU A 39 4.78 13.02 -11.38
C LEU A 39 4.27 12.72 -12.80
N THR A 40 5.17 12.52 -13.74
CA THR A 40 4.80 12.31 -15.14
C THR A 40 3.90 11.09 -15.31
N SER A 41 4.20 9.99 -14.62
CA SER A 41 3.36 8.80 -14.61
C SER A 41 2.02 9.06 -13.91
N SER A 42 2.03 9.68 -12.73
CA SER A 42 0.82 9.85 -11.90
C SER A 42 -0.21 10.81 -12.50
N TYR A 43 0.26 11.84 -13.20
CA TYR A 43 -0.57 12.93 -13.72
C TYR A 43 -0.79 12.88 -15.23
N ASN A 44 -0.13 11.94 -15.93
CA ASN A 44 -0.13 11.85 -17.39
C ASN A 44 0.22 13.19 -18.08
N ALA A 45 1.15 13.94 -17.48
CA ALA A 45 1.57 15.27 -17.91
C ALA A 45 3.06 15.46 -17.61
N THR A 46 3.80 16.12 -18.51
CA THR A 46 5.24 16.33 -18.34
C THR A 46 5.54 17.20 -17.13
N ALA A 47 6.17 16.63 -16.11
CA ALA A 47 6.60 17.37 -14.93
C ALA A 47 7.89 18.18 -15.20
N THR A 48 7.97 19.40 -14.67
CA THR A 48 9.17 20.25 -14.76
C THR A 48 9.93 20.27 -13.44
N PRO A 49 11.26 20.53 -13.44
CA PRO A 49 12.05 20.63 -12.22
C PRO A 49 11.52 21.67 -11.21
N ASP A 50 10.85 22.71 -11.68
CA ASP A 50 10.24 23.74 -10.83
C ASP A 50 9.15 23.19 -9.92
N MET A 51 8.49 22.10 -10.34
CA MET A 51 7.37 21.47 -9.62
C MET A 51 7.80 20.61 -8.44
N ILE A 52 9.11 20.38 -8.26
CA ILE A 52 9.67 19.64 -7.13
C ILE A 52 10.61 20.49 -6.27
N LYS A 53 10.57 21.82 -6.45
CA LYS A 53 11.38 22.78 -5.69
C LYS A 53 11.02 22.79 -4.21
N ASP A 54 9.72 22.66 -3.89
CA ASP A 54 9.24 22.44 -2.53
C ASP A 54 8.64 21.04 -2.42
N LEU A 55 9.23 20.22 -1.54
CA LEU A 55 8.82 18.86 -1.26
C LEU A 55 7.90 18.79 -0.02
N SER A 56 7.38 19.92 0.45
CA SER A 56 6.34 19.97 1.47
C SER A 56 5.02 19.45 0.92
N THR A 57 4.28 18.69 1.74
CA THR A 57 2.96 18.17 1.34
C THR A 57 2.00 19.25 0.80
N PRO A 58 1.88 20.47 1.37
CA PRO A 58 1.05 21.52 0.78
C PRO A 58 1.46 21.90 -0.65
N ALA A 59 2.75 22.07 -0.90
CA ALA A 59 3.25 22.40 -2.24
C ALA A 59 3.00 21.27 -3.24
N ILE A 60 3.20 20.02 -2.82
CA ILE A 60 2.95 18.85 -3.66
C ILE A 60 1.46 18.74 -4.02
N LYS A 61 0.57 18.97 -3.05
CA LYS A 61 -0.89 19.01 -3.31
C LYS A 61 -1.24 20.08 -4.34
N GLN A 62 -0.70 21.28 -4.21
CA GLN A 62 -0.91 22.36 -5.17
C GLN A 62 -0.40 22.01 -6.57
N VAL A 63 0.78 21.40 -6.68
CA VAL A 63 1.34 20.92 -7.96
C VAL A 63 0.42 19.86 -8.58
N SER A 64 -0.08 18.94 -7.76
CA SER A 64 -0.99 17.87 -8.17
C SER A 64 -2.31 18.42 -8.71
N GLU A 65 -2.89 19.41 -8.02
CA GLU A 65 -4.12 20.11 -8.41
C GLU A 65 -3.93 20.89 -9.72
N ASN A 66 -2.83 21.64 -9.86
CA ASN A 66 -2.52 22.39 -11.07
C ASN A 66 -2.38 21.48 -12.31
N LEU A 67 -1.70 20.34 -12.16
CA LEU A 67 -1.56 19.35 -13.23
C LEU A 67 -2.90 18.74 -13.65
N ALA A 68 -3.77 18.45 -12.68
CA ALA A 68 -5.12 17.94 -12.93
C ALA A 68 -5.93 18.86 -13.84
N HIS A 69 -5.81 20.18 -13.63
CA HIS A 69 -6.53 21.18 -14.40
C HIS A 69 -6.00 21.36 -15.82
N THR A 70 -4.69 21.18 -16.04
CA THR A 70 -4.08 21.32 -17.38
C THR A 70 -4.33 20.12 -18.30
N GLY A 71 -4.61 18.94 -17.75
CA GLY A 71 -4.88 17.71 -18.52
C GLY A 71 -6.34 17.49 -18.89
N SER A 72 -7.28 18.25 -18.32
CA SER A 72 -8.71 18.15 -18.65
C SER A 72 -9.09 19.20 -19.70
N GLY A 73 -9.27 18.78 -20.96
CA GLY A 73 -10.30 19.42 -21.79
C GLY A 73 -11.62 19.38 -21.02
N SER A 74 -12.39 20.47 -21.06
CA SER A 74 -13.54 20.76 -20.21
C SER A 74 -14.59 19.64 -20.11
N ALA A 75 -14.37 18.68 -19.21
CA ALA A 75 -15.38 17.70 -18.82
C ALA A 75 -15.79 18.02 -17.38
N SER A 76 -16.89 18.76 -17.26
CA SER A 76 -17.59 18.93 -15.99
C SER A 76 -18.08 17.56 -15.49
N LEU A 77 -17.78 17.24 -14.23
CA LEU A 77 -18.26 16.04 -13.55
C LEU A 77 -19.80 16.05 -13.53
N PRO A 78 -20.50 14.99 -13.99
CA PRO A 78 -21.94 14.91 -13.87
C PRO A 78 -22.33 14.84 -12.40
N SER A 79 -23.17 15.78 -11.97
CA SER A 79 -23.73 15.92 -10.62
C SER A 79 -24.71 14.80 -10.20
N THR A 80 -24.80 13.71 -10.96
CA THR A 80 -25.83 12.68 -10.85
C THR A 80 -25.45 11.44 -10.03
N LEU A 81 -24.25 11.36 -9.45
CA LEU A 81 -23.86 10.25 -8.55
C LEU A 81 -24.35 10.38 -7.10
N MET A 82 -25.22 11.36 -6.81
CA MET A 82 -25.92 11.47 -5.52
C MET A 82 -27.18 10.61 -5.50
N THR A 83 -27.03 9.29 -5.38
CA THR A 83 -28.10 8.47 -4.80
C THR A 83 -27.57 7.72 -3.59
N ARG A 84 -27.89 8.28 -2.41
CA ARG A 84 -27.72 7.60 -1.13
C ARG A 84 -28.57 6.35 -1.14
N THR A 85 -27.94 5.20 -0.95
CA THR A 85 -28.61 4.03 -0.40
C THR A 85 -28.28 3.92 1.09
N SER A 86 -29.31 4.17 1.90
CA SER A 86 -29.52 3.59 3.23
C SER A 86 -29.48 2.05 3.09
N ASP A 87 -29.05 1.22 4.04
CA ASP A 87 -28.93 1.29 5.49
C ASP A 87 -27.69 0.50 5.89
N LEU A 88 -26.84 1.03 6.79
CA LEU A 88 -25.91 0.33 7.71
C LEU A 88 -25.10 1.41 8.46
N VAL A 89 -24.89 1.20 9.76
CA VAL A 89 -24.43 2.22 10.72
C VAL A 89 -22.98 2.63 10.46
N ALA A 90 -22.76 3.69 9.68
CA ALA A 90 -21.48 4.38 9.64
C ALA A 90 -21.19 4.93 11.04
N ARG A 91 -20.22 4.33 11.75
CA ARG A 91 -19.78 4.83 13.06
C ARG A 91 -18.65 5.83 12.85
N ALA A 92 -18.70 6.92 13.61
CA ALA A 92 -17.58 7.84 13.70
C ALA A 92 -16.39 7.14 14.36
N VAL A 93 -15.19 7.30 13.80
CA VAL A 93 -13.96 6.73 14.34
C VAL A 93 -13.52 7.52 15.58
N SER A 94 -13.04 6.82 16.62
CA SER A 94 -12.56 7.48 17.83
C SER A 94 -11.31 8.35 17.55
N PRO A 95 -11.08 9.45 18.30
CA PRO A 95 -9.88 10.26 18.12
C PRO A 95 -8.57 9.46 18.28
N THR A 96 -8.55 8.48 19.17
CA THR A 96 -7.40 7.59 19.40
C THR A 96 -7.09 6.76 18.16
N LEU A 97 -8.11 6.10 17.60
CA LEU A 97 -7.96 5.31 16.38
C LEU A 97 -7.61 6.18 15.18
N LEU A 98 -8.17 7.40 15.08
CA LEU A 98 -7.78 8.34 14.04
C LEU A 98 -6.28 8.71 14.11
N ASN A 99 -5.76 8.98 15.31
CA ASN A 99 -4.33 9.25 15.50
C ASN A 99 -3.46 8.03 15.16
N GLU A 100 -3.94 6.82 15.43
CA GLU A 100 -3.29 5.58 15.04
C GLU A 100 -3.26 5.38 13.53
N LEU A 101 -4.37 5.62 12.83
CA LEU A 101 -4.43 5.59 11.37
C LEU A 101 -3.55 6.68 10.74
N LYS A 102 -3.45 7.87 11.33
CA LYS A 102 -2.52 8.92 10.86
C LYS A 102 -1.06 8.57 11.11
N ARG A 103 -0.74 7.95 12.26
CA ARG A 103 0.61 7.48 12.58
C ARG A 103 1.10 6.47 11.55
N HIS A 104 0.29 5.47 11.24
CA HIS A 104 0.69 4.42 10.30
C HIS A 104 0.66 4.89 8.85
N GLN A 105 -0.09 5.96 8.54
CA GLN A 105 0.02 6.64 7.26
C GLN A 105 1.41 7.25 7.10
N ALA A 106 1.93 7.88 8.16
CA ALA A 106 3.27 8.44 8.16
C ALA A 106 4.34 7.35 7.97
N TYR A 107 4.19 6.19 8.62
CA TYR A 107 5.07 5.04 8.41
C TYR A 107 5.04 4.51 6.96
N ALA A 108 3.84 4.34 6.39
CA ALA A 108 3.68 3.92 5.00
C ALA A 108 4.25 4.95 4.01
N ALA A 109 4.02 6.24 4.26
CA ALA A 109 4.52 7.33 3.42
C ALA A 109 6.04 7.45 3.49
N ALA A 110 6.65 7.22 4.66
CA ALA A 110 8.10 7.22 4.84
C ALA A 110 8.79 6.14 4.00
N ALA A 111 8.10 5.05 3.62
CA ALA A 111 8.69 4.02 2.77
C ALA A 111 9.00 4.51 1.33
N TYR A 112 8.41 5.63 0.92
CA TYR A 112 8.76 6.31 -0.33
C TYR A 112 10.06 7.12 -0.24
N CYS A 113 10.65 7.26 0.94
CA CYS A 113 11.84 8.08 1.13
C CYS A 113 13.09 7.43 0.57
N LEU A 114 13.64 7.99 -0.50
CA LEU A 114 14.84 7.45 -1.13
C LEU A 114 16.10 7.67 -0.27
N LYS A 115 16.07 8.64 0.65
CA LYS A 115 17.18 8.92 1.59
C LYS A 115 17.47 7.81 2.59
N PHE A 116 16.50 6.94 2.89
CA PHE A 116 16.75 5.81 3.79
C PHE A 116 17.78 4.82 3.24
N PHE A 117 17.94 4.77 1.91
CA PHE A 117 19.04 4.06 1.27
C PHE A 117 20.43 4.60 1.67
N LEU A 118 20.54 5.90 1.94
CA LEU A 118 21.81 6.58 2.16
C LEU A 118 22.26 6.56 3.63
N ASN A 119 21.37 6.86 4.57
CA ASN A 119 21.76 7.09 5.97
C ASN A 119 20.88 6.40 7.03
N LYS A 120 19.77 5.73 6.64
CA LYS A 120 18.78 5.13 7.56
C LYS A 120 18.32 6.06 8.70
N ASN A 121 18.44 7.38 8.53
CA ASN A 121 18.00 8.33 9.53
C ASN A 121 16.48 8.52 9.43
N TRP A 122 15.82 8.74 10.56
CA TRP A 122 14.39 9.09 10.59
C TRP A 122 14.18 10.58 10.27
N ASP A 123 14.60 11.02 9.09
CA ASP A 123 14.69 12.45 8.68
C ASP A 123 13.87 12.80 7.42
N CYS A 124 12.74 12.11 7.22
CA CYS A 124 11.87 12.20 6.04
C CYS A 124 10.83 13.36 6.05
N ARG A 125 11.18 14.54 6.58
CA ARG A 125 10.32 15.74 6.68
C ARG A 125 8.97 15.45 7.36
N GLU A 126 7.84 15.96 6.88
CA GLU A 126 6.52 15.82 7.52
C GLU A 126 6.08 14.38 7.79
N ARG A 127 6.70 13.39 7.14
CA ARG A 127 6.47 11.95 7.35
C ARG A 127 7.18 11.43 8.62
N CYS A 128 8.27 12.07 9.02
CA CYS A 128 9.10 11.70 10.18
C CYS A 128 9.01 12.71 11.32
N THR A 129 8.64 13.97 11.05
CA THR A 129 8.59 15.06 12.04
C THR A 129 7.27 15.13 12.83
N SER A 130 6.28 14.32 12.46
CA SER A 130 5.06 14.19 13.25
C SER A 130 5.41 13.67 14.66
N PRO A 131 4.86 14.26 15.74
CA PRO A 131 5.01 13.72 17.08
C PRO A 131 4.59 12.25 17.19
N LEU A 132 3.71 11.79 16.29
CA LEU A 132 3.21 10.42 16.24
C LEU A 132 4.27 9.36 15.90
N THR A 133 5.36 9.73 15.22
CA THR A 133 6.44 8.80 14.82
C THR A 133 7.79 9.13 15.47
N SER A 134 7.81 10.07 16.41
CA SER A 134 9.02 10.45 17.14
C SER A 134 9.68 9.26 17.85
N GLY A 135 11.01 9.21 17.83
CA GLY A 135 11.79 8.11 18.42
C GLY A 135 11.84 6.83 17.60
N THR A 136 11.37 6.84 16.35
CA THR A 136 11.51 5.70 15.44
C THR A 136 12.96 5.54 14.99
N VAL A 137 13.47 4.31 15.04
CA VAL A 137 14.84 3.97 14.64
C VAL A 137 14.80 2.91 13.54
N ILE A 138 15.28 3.26 12.34
CA ILE A 138 15.41 2.32 11.23
C ILE A 138 16.61 1.41 11.50
N THR A 139 16.37 0.11 11.45
CA THR A 139 17.43 -0.90 11.56
C THR A 139 17.81 -1.45 10.21
N ASP A 140 16.83 -1.57 9.32
CA ASP A 140 17.03 -2.20 8.03
C ASP A 140 16.26 -1.47 6.92
N TYR A 141 16.82 -1.51 5.70
CA TYR A 141 16.23 -0.99 4.48
C TYR A 141 16.52 -1.99 3.36
N PHE A 142 15.50 -2.40 2.64
CA PHE A 142 15.61 -3.43 1.61
C PHE A 142 15.07 -2.93 0.26
N THR A 143 15.77 -3.33 -0.80
CA THR A 143 15.39 -3.07 -2.19
C THR A 143 15.69 -4.32 -3.02
N LYS A 144 14.74 -5.25 -3.09
CA LYS A 144 14.87 -6.43 -3.94
C LYS A 144 13.75 -6.46 -4.97
N SER A 145 14.11 -6.40 -6.25
CA SER A 145 13.14 -6.28 -7.34
C SER A 145 12.24 -5.04 -7.12
N GLN A 146 10.92 -5.21 -7.12
CA GLN A 146 9.94 -4.15 -6.84
C GLN A 146 9.62 -4.02 -5.34
N SER A 147 10.14 -4.90 -4.49
CA SER A 147 9.90 -4.86 -3.05
C SER A 147 10.89 -3.94 -2.37
N VAL A 148 10.38 -2.79 -1.97
CA VAL A 148 11.15 -1.72 -1.33
C VAL A 148 10.49 -1.36 -0.02
N GLY A 149 11.27 -1.20 1.03
CA GLY A 149 10.75 -0.91 2.35
C GLY A 149 11.83 -0.83 3.42
N TYR A 150 11.39 -0.72 4.67
CA TYR A 150 12.28 -0.67 5.83
C TYR A 150 11.71 -1.43 7.02
N VAL A 151 12.60 -1.77 7.95
CA VAL A 151 12.27 -2.31 9.27
C VAL A 151 12.83 -1.39 10.33
N ALA A 152 11.96 -0.95 11.24
CA ALA A 152 12.28 -0.03 12.32
C ALA A 152 11.70 -0.54 13.65
N TYR A 153 12.06 0.12 14.74
CA TYR A 153 11.37 -0.01 16.02
C TYR A 153 11.08 1.35 16.62
N ASN A 154 10.11 1.39 17.52
CA ASN A 154 9.81 2.55 18.35
C ASN A 154 9.58 2.07 19.80
N ASP A 155 10.50 2.43 20.70
CA ASP A 155 10.46 1.95 22.09
C ASP A 155 9.30 2.55 22.90
N ALA A 156 8.93 3.81 22.62
CA ALA A 156 7.79 4.47 23.28
C ALA A 156 6.46 3.79 22.92
N GLN A 157 6.33 3.33 21.68
CA GLN A 157 5.18 2.56 21.20
C GLN A 157 5.28 1.07 21.52
N ARG A 158 6.46 0.59 21.95
CA ARG A 158 6.78 -0.85 22.09
C ARG A 158 6.42 -1.64 20.83
N ALA A 159 6.82 -1.11 19.68
CA ALA A 159 6.47 -1.65 18.36
C ALA A 159 7.70 -1.87 17.48
N ILE A 160 7.66 -2.93 16.67
CA ILE A 160 8.49 -3.14 15.49
C ILE A 160 7.62 -2.74 14.29
N ILE A 161 8.18 -1.93 13.40
CA ILE A 161 7.49 -1.40 12.22
C ILE A 161 8.13 -2.02 10.98
N VAL A 162 7.30 -2.64 10.14
CA VAL A 162 7.68 -3.08 8.80
C VAL A 162 6.88 -2.26 7.82
N ALA A 163 7.53 -1.48 6.97
CA ALA A 163 6.82 -0.62 6.03
C ALA A 163 7.25 -0.88 4.59
N PHE A 164 6.27 -0.99 3.71
CA PHE A 164 6.46 -1.27 2.30
C PHE A 164 6.03 -0.09 1.43
N ARG A 165 6.88 0.24 0.46
CA ARG A 165 6.63 1.26 -0.55
C ARG A 165 5.71 0.70 -1.64
N GLY A 166 4.81 1.53 -2.16
CA GLY A 166 4.14 1.24 -3.42
C GLY A 166 4.98 1.53 -4.67
N SER A 167 4.34 1.44 -5.83
CA SER A 167 4.96 1.69 -7.13
C SER A 167 5.34 3.17 -7.30
N LEU A 168 6.46 3.45 -7.99
CA LEU A 168 6.80 4.82 -8.42
C LEU A 168 6.10 5.25 -9.71
N THR A 169 5.35 4.35 -10.32
CA THR A 169 4.54 4.59 -11.51
C THR A 169 3.13 4.07 -11.24
N PRO A 170 2.35 4.72 -10.35
CA PRO A 170 1.07 4.20 -9.89
C PRO A 170 0.06 4.05 -11.03
N SER A 171 0.07 4.95 -12.02
CA SER A 171 -0.79 4.83 -13.21
C SER A 171 -0.41 3.62 -14.08
N ASN A 172 0.88 3.42 -14.36
CA ASN A 172 1.32 2.23 -15.11
C ASN A 172 1.01 0.96 -14.33
N PHE A 173 1.23 0.97 -13.02
CA PHE A 173 0.87 -0.15 -12.17
C PHE A 173 -0.61 -0.48 -12.28
N ALA A 174 -1.51 0.50 -12.13
CA ALA A 174 -2.94 0.29 -12.23
C ALA A 174 -3.40 -0.20 -13.62
N ASN A 175 -2.77 0.31 -14.70
CA ASN A 175 -3.06 -0.11 -16.08
C ASN A 175 -2.51 -1.50 -16.41
N ASP A 176 -1.30 -1.81 -15.96
CA ASP A 176 -0.56 -3.03 -16.30
C ASP A 176 -0.79 -4.16 -15.29
N MET A 177 -1.67 -3.96 -14.30
CA MET A 177 -2.03 -4.98 -13.32
C MET A 177 -2.58 -6.23 -14.03
N LEU A 178 -1.74 -7.27 -14.10
CA LEU A 178 -2.11 -8.56 -14.68
C LEU A 178 -3.04 -9.32 -13.73
N MET A 179 -4.18 -9.77 -14.23
CA MET A 179 -5.24 -10.37 -13.39
C MET A 179 -4.96 -11.79 -12.88
N TRP A 180 -3.74 -12.29 -13.06
CA TRP A 180 -3.39 -13.68 -12.82
C TRP A 180 -3.33 -14.02 -11.34
N LYS A 181 -4.18 -14.98 -10.98
CA LYS A 181 -4.16 -15.63 -9.66
C LYS A 181 -3.20 -16.81 -9.70
N THR A 182 -2.51 -17.01 -8.59
CA THR A 182 -1.69 -18.19 -8.30
C THR A 182 -2.13 -18.78 -6.97
N GLU A 183 -1.86 -20.05 -6.75
CA GLU A 183 -1.98 -20.66 -5.43
C GLU A 183 -1.07 -19.91 -4.44
N LEU A 184 -1.57 -19.75 -3.21
CA LEU A 184 -0.81 -19.13 -2.13
C LEU A 184 0.42 -19.98 -1.79
N CYS A 185 1.60 -19.40 -1.92
CA CYS A 185 2.87 -20.03 -1.64
C CYS A 185 3.80 -19.04 -0.91
N LEU A 186 3.60 -18.93 0.41
CA LEU A 186 4.48 -18.14 1.30
C LEU A 186 5.54 -19.01 1.99
N GLY A 187 5.41 -20.34 1.92
CA GLY A 187 6.45 -21.30 2.32
C GLY A 187 6.80 -21.26 3.82
N GLY A 188 5.79 -21.37 4.68
CA GLY A 188 6.03 -21.62 6.10
C GLY A 188 5.35 -22.89 6.60
N GLU A 189 5.35 -23.03 7.93
CA GLU A 189 5.28 -24.32 8.63
C GLU A 189 4.09 -24.42 9.58
N HIS A 190 3.46 -23.29 9.92
CA HIS A 190 2.49 -23.19 11.03
C HIS A 190 1.07 -22.91 10.57
N LEU A 191 0.89 -22.29 9.40
CA LEU A 191 -0.43 -21.98 8.83
C LEU A 191 -0.75 -22.92 7.67
N THR A 192 -2.00 -23.38 7.62
CA THR A 192 -2.55 -24.11 6.47
C THR A 192 -3.64 -23.26 5.82
N ALA A 193 -3.40 -22.83 4.58
CA ALA A 193 -4.40 -22.13 3.80
C ALA A 193 -5.37 -23.13 3.13
N PRO A 194 -6.62 -22.70 2.84
CA PRO A 194 -7.54 -23.49 2.03
C PRO A 194 -6.93 -23.82 0.67
N SER A 195 -7.21 -25.03 0.14
CA SER A 195 -6.67 -25.48 -1.15
C SER A 195 -7.15 -24.63 -2.34
N ASP A 196 -8.27 -23.94 -2.20
CA ASP A 196 -8.83 -23.02 -3.19
C ASP A 196 -8.42 -21.56 -2.96
N ALA A 197 -7.56 -21.27 -1.96
CA ALA A 197 -7.05 -19.92 -1.74
C ALA A 197 -6.05 -19.52 -2.84
N GLN A 198 -6.37 -18.43 -3.54
CA GLN A 198 -5.54 -17.91 -4.60
C GLN A 198 -5.28 -16.41 -4.40
N ILE A 199 -4.07 -15.98 -4.70
CA ILE A 199 -3.64 -14.58 -4.60
C ILE A 199 -3.05 -14.07 -5.91
N HIS A 200 -2.96 -12.77 -6.05
CA HIS A 200 -2.36 -12.12 -7.22
C HIS A 200 -0.87 -12.51 -7.36
N TYR A 201 -0.51 -13.10 -8.51
CA TYR A 201 0.85 -13.61 -8.80
C TYR A 201 1.93 -12.54 -8.62
N GLY A 202 1.68 -11.32 -9.12
CA GLY A 202 2.63 -10.22 -9.01
C GLY A 202 2.88 -9.79 -7.57
N PHE A 203 1.86 -9.88 -6.70
CA PHE A 203 2.00 -9.48 -5.29
C PHE A 203 2.79 -10.52 -4.52
N GLN A 204 2.49 -11.80 -4.72
CA GLN A 204 3.24 -12.91 -4.16
C GLN A 204 4.73 -12.78 -4.49
N ASN A 205 5.07 -12.68 -5.78
CA ASN A 205 6.48 -12.63 -6.20
C ASN A 205 7.20 -11.37 -5.73
N THR A 206 6.50 -10.23 -5.69
CA THR A 206 7.05 -9.00 -5.14
C THR A 206 7.41 -9.21 -3.67
N TYR A 207 6.49 -9.73 -2.87
CA TYR A 207 6.76 -10.01 -1.46
C TYR A 207 7.88 -11.05 -1.28
N LEU A 208 7.81 -12.19 -1.97
CA LEU A 208 8.79 -13.28 -1.89
C LEU A 208 10.22 -12.81 -2.19
N ALA A 209 10.41 -11.80 -3.05
CA ALA A 209 11.73 -11.24 -3.32
C ALA A 209 12.40 -10.62 -2.07
N ALA A 210 11.63 -10.07 -1.13
CA ALA A 210 12.15 -9.48 0.11
C ALA A 210 11.87 -10.30 1.39
N ARG A 211 11.10 -11.40 1.29
CA ARG A 211 10.63 -12.20 2.42
C ARG A 211 11.74 -12.55 3.41
N ASP A 212 12.80 -13.20 2.93
CA ASP A 212 13.86 -13.70 3.81
C ASP A 212 14.61 -12.54 4.52
N HIS A 213 14.73 -11.40 3.84
CA HIS A 213 15.28 -10.17 4.42
C HIS A 213 14.37 -9.64 5.54
N VAL A 214 13.06 -9.54 5.29
CA VAL A 214 12.08 -9.07 6.27
C VAL A 214 12.05 -10.01 7.49
N ARG A 215 12.00 -11.33 7.27
CA ARG A 215 12.08 -12.34 8.34
C ARG A 215 13.33 -12.15 9.20
N ALA A 216 14.51 -12.02 8.59
CA ALA A 216 15.75 -11.81 9.31
C ALA A 216 15.77 -10.51 10.13
N ALA A 217 15.33 -9.40 9.53
CA ALA A 217 15.32 -8.09 10.20
C ALA A 217 14.34 -8.06 11.39
N VAL A 218 13.13 -8.61 11.24
CA VAL A 218 12.16 -8.74 12.33
C VAL A 218 12.67 -9.70 13.41
N GLY A 219 13.23 -10.84 13.01
CA GLY A 219 13.81 -11.82 13.93
C GLY A 219 14.93 -11.24 14.79
N ASN A 220 15.81 -10.42 14.21
CA ASN A 220 16.88 -9.72 14.93
C ASN A 220 16.33 -8.80 16.02
N LEU A 221 15.25 -8.07 15.75
CA LEU A 221 14.58 -7.22 16.74
C LEU A 221 13.89 -8.04 17.82
N LEU A 222 13.21 -9.14 17.45
CA LEU A 222 12.54 -10.02 18.41
C LEU A 222 13.52 -10.79 19.31
N ASN A 223 14.75 -11.04 18.85
CA ASN A 223 15.81 -11.65 19.65
C ASN A 223 16.40 -10.68 20.70
N HIS A 224 16.14 -9.38 20.58
CA HIS A 224 16.60 -8.40 21.57
C HIS A 224 15.75 -8.49 22.86
N PRO A 225 16.36 -8.64 24.05
CA PRO A 225 15.62 -8.88 25.30
C PRO A 225 14.52 -7.85 25.62
N GLN A 226 14.76 -6.58 25.29
CA GLN A 226 13.79 -5.50 25.53
C GLN A 226 12.63 -5.48 24.53
N ARG A 227 12.80 -6.09 23.34
CA ARG A 227 11.88 -5.97 22.19
C ARG A 227 11.18 -7.27 21.83
N LYS A 228 11.54 -8.38 22.50
CA LYS A 228 10.92 -9.72 22.32
C LYS A 228 9.40 -9.72 22.35
N ASN A 229 8.80 -8.82 23.12
CA ASN A 229 7.34 -8.69 23.32
C ASN A 229 6.74 -7.45 22.65
N TYR A 230 7.42 -6.82 21.69
CA TYR A 230 6.88 -5.67 20.97
C TYR A 230 5.74 -6.08 20.02
N ALA A 231 4.78 -5.20 19.81
CA ALA A 231 3.81 -5.37 18.73
C ALA A 231 4.52 -5.31 17.37
N ILE A 232 3.96 -5.95 16.35
CA ILE A 232 4.42 -5.83 14.97
C ILE A 232 3.37 -5.00 14.22
N HIS A 233 3.79 -3.85 13.71
CA HIS A 233 2.97 -3.02 12.85
C HIS A 233 3.49 -3.11 11.43
N VAL A 234 2.66 -3.61 10.52
CA VAL A 234 2.98 -3.68 9.10
C VAL A 234 2.20 -2.58 8.38
N ALA A 235 2.87 -1.73 7.63
CA ALA A 235 2.21 -0.58 6.99
C ALA A 235 2.58 -0.45 5.51
N GLY A 236 1.62 -0.08 4.66
CA GLY A 236 1.90 0.10 3.25
C GLY A 236 0.82 0.84 2.48
N HIS A 237 1.23 1.46 1.38
CA HIS A 237 0.32 2.16 0.47
C HIS A 237 0.38 1.53 -0.93
N SER A 238 -0.75 1.49 -1.65
CA SER A 238 -0.84 0.93 -3.01
C SER A 238 -0.36 -0.52 -3.06
N LEU A 239 0.51 -0.89 -4.00
CA LEU A 239 1.25 -2.17 -4.02
C LEU A 239 1.85 -2.53 -2.65
N GLY A 240 2.37 -1.53 -1.91
CA GLY A 240 2.92 -1.70 -0.57
C GLY A 240 1.89 -2.21 0.43
N GLY A 241 0.62 -1.82 0.28
CA GLY A 241 -0.49 -2.35 1.10
C GLY A 241 -0.70 -3.83 0.84
N ALA A 242 -0.78 -4.24 -0.43
CA ALA A 242 -0.98 -5.65 -0.79
C ALA A 242 0.13 -6.56 -0.25
N ILE A 243 1.40 -6.16 -0.37
CA ILE A 243 2.51 -6.94 0.17
C ILE A 243 2.66 -6.82 1.69
N SER A 244 2.07 -5.80 2.33
CA SER A 244 1.97 -5.72 3.79
C SER A 244 1.08 -6.82 4.35
N VAL A 245 -0.07 -7.08 3.72
CA VAL A 245 -0.96 -8.20 4.07
C VAL A 245 -0.21 -9.53 3.94
N LEU A 246 0.47 -9.75 2.81
CA LEU A 246 1.26 -10.98 2.60
C LEU A 246 2.40 -11.11 3.62
N SER A 247 3.07 -10.02 3.96
CA SER A 247 4.12 -10.01 4.97
C SER A 247 3.62 -10.33 6.37
N ALA A 248 2.43 -9.87 6.74
CA ALA A 248 1.86 -10.15 8.05
C ALA A 248 1.51 -11.65 8.20
N VAL A 249 0.91 -12.23 7.17
CA VAL A 249 0.63 -13.68 7.09
C VAL A 249 1.93 -14.48 7.18
N ASP A 250 2.94 -14.10 6.40
CA ASP A 250 4.25 -14.75 6.40
C ASP A 250 4.97 -14.66 7.75
N LEU A 251 4.97 -13.49 8.40
CA LEU A 251 5.59 -13.31 9.71
C LEU A 251 4.89 -14.17 10.77
N LEU A 252 3.55 -14.21 10.76
CA LEU A 252 2.80 -15.09 11.64
C LEU A 252 3.13 -16.56 11.39
N ASP A 253 3.21 -16.98 10.12
CA ASP A 253 3.53 -18.34 9.73
C ASP A 253 4.98 -18.72 10.07
N HIS A 254 5.93 -17.80 9.93
CA HIS A 254 7.34 -18.07 10.19
C HIS A 254 7.67 -18.13 11.68
N PHE A 255 7.13 -17.19 12.47
CA PHE A 255 7.40 -17.10 13.91
C PHE A 255 6.35 -17.83 14.77
N GLY A 256 5.31 -18.37 14.14
CA GLY A 256 4.24 -19.15 14.77
C GLY A 256 3.51 -18.38 15.87
N ASN A 257 3.07 -19.13 16.89
CA ASN A 257 2.28 -18.62 18.01
C ASN A 257 2.95 -17.48 18.80
N THR A 258 4.27 -17.26 18.64
CA THR A 258 4.95 -16.15 19.32
C THR A 258 4.44 -14.78 18.88
N LEU A 259 3.86 -14.67 17.67
CA LEU A 259 3.29 -13.44 17.12
C LEU A 259 1.76 -13.41 17.08
N ALA A 260 1.08 -14.47 17.54
CA ALA A 260 -0.38 -14.52 17.56
C ALA A 260 -0.96 -13.34 18.36
N GLY A 261 -1.84 -12.55 17.74
CA GLY A 261 -2.47 -11.37 18.35
C GLY A 261 -1.55 -10.17 18.53
N ARG A 262 -0.32 -10.21 17.99
CA ARG A 262 0.68 -9.12 18.08
C ARG A 262 0.88 -8.37 16.78
N ILE A 263 0.29 -8.84 15.68
CA ILE A 263 0.46 -8.23 14.35
C ILE A 263 -0.77 -7.38 14.03
N THR A 264 -0.52 -6.13 13.64
CA THR A 264 -1.54 -5.23 13.11
C THR A 264 -1.08 -4.68 11.77
N VAL A 265 -1.96 -4.74 10.77
CA VAL A 265 -1.68 -4.30 9.40
C VAL A 265 -2.46 -3.04 9.10
N TYR A 266 -1.77 -2.03 8.58
CA TYR A 266 -2.33 -0.73 8.22
C TYR A 266 -2.09 -0.46 6.74
N THR A 267 -3.14 -0.46 5.94
CA THR A 267 -2.99 -0.26 4.49
C THR A 267 -3.77 0.94 4.02
N TYR A 268 -3.24 1.60 2.97
CA TYR A 268 -3.80 2.81 2.38
C TYR A 268 -3.89 2.59 0.87
N GLY A 269 -5.09 2.69 0.30
CA GLY A 269 -5.25 2.46 -1.14
C GLY A 269 -4.87 1.04 -1.57
N GLU A 270 -5.13 0.06 -0.70
CA GLU A 270 -4.78 -1.34 -0.95
C GLU A 270 -5.60 -1.93 -2.11
N PRO A 271 -4.97 -2.54 -3.14
CA PRO A 271 -5.67 -3.32 -4.16
C PRO A 271 -6.05 -4.71 -3.63
N ARG A 272 -7.08 -5.34 -4.22
CA ARG A 272 -7.53 -6.68 -3.79
C ARG A 272 -6.41 -7.71 -3.93
N VAL A 273 -6.07 -8.39 -2.83
CA VAL A 273 -4.91 -9.30 -2.79
C VAL A 273 -5.21 -10.69 -3.35
N GLY A 274 -6.41 -11.22 -3.10
CA GLY A 274 -6.75 -12.59 -3.46
C GLY A 274 -8.23 -12.85 -3.64
N ASN A 275 -8.59 -14.12 -3.77
CA ASN A 275 -9.98 -14.54 -3.93
C ASN A 275 -10.73 -14.64 -2.60
N ALA A 276 -12.03 -14.99 -2.65
CA ALA A 276 -12.86 -15.08 -1.46
C ALA A 276 -12.39 -16.14 -0.44
N ALA A 277 -11.77 -17.25 -0.90
CA ALA A 277 -11.19 -18.26 -0.02
C ALA A 277 -10.01 -17.69 0.76
N TYR A 278 -9.10 -16.98 0.07
CA TYR A 278 -8.00 -16.25 0.72
C TYR A 278 -8.50 -15.18 1.69
N ALA A 279 -9.45 -14.32 1.28
CA ALA A 279 -9.98 -13.25 2.14
C ALA A 279 -10.56 -13.79 3.45
N ARG A 280 -11.40 -14.84 3.40
CA ARG A 280 -11.96 -15.48 4.60
C ARG A 280 -10.89 -16.11 5.48
N TRP A 281 -9.89 -16.75 4.87
CA TRP A 281 -8.80 -17.36 5.62
C TRP A 281 -7.95 -16.32 6.33
N VAL A 282 -7.60 -15.22 5.66
CA VAL A 282 -6.85 -14.10 6.26
C VAL A 282 -7.60 -13.51 7.46
N ASN A 283 -8.92 -13.31 7.33
CA ASN A 283 -9.76 -12.81 8.43
C ASN A 283 -9.83 -13.76 9.63
N SER A 284 -9.57 -15.05 9.43
CA SER A 284 -9.55 -16.04 10.52
C SER A 284 -8.23 -16.06 11.31
N LEU A 285 -7.19 -15.39 10.81
CA LEU A 285 -5.88 -15.35 11.45
C LEU A 285 -5.89 -14.39 12.65
N PRO A 286 -5.06 -14.62 13.68
CA PRO A 286 -4.90 -13.73 14.82
C PRO A 286 -4.06 -12.48 14.45
N ILE A 287 -4.49 -11.76 13.43
CA ILE A 287 -3.91 -10.53 12.88
C ILE A 287 -5.03 -9.49 12.80
N SER A 288 -4.77 -8.27 13.25
CA SER A 288 -5.72 -7.16 13.10
C SER A 288 -5.45 -6.41 11.79
N PHE A 289 -6.50 -6.10 11.03
CA PHE A 289 -6.39 -5.42 9.74
C PHE A 289 -7.13 -4.09 9.77
N HIS A 290 -6.46 -3.02 9.34
CA HIS A 290 -7.06 -1.70 9.16
C HIS A 290 -6.81 -1.23 7.73
N ARG A 291 -7.78 -1.49 6.85
CA ARG A 291 -7.73 -1.09 5.44
C ARG A 291 -8.34 0.29 5.26
N VAL A 292 -7.52 1.30 5.03
CA VAL A 292 -7.96 2.69 4.82
C VAL A 292 -8.18 2.95 3.33
N THR A 293 -9.37 3.42 2.97
CA THR A 293 -9.76 3.72 1.57
C THR A 293 -10.16 5.18 1.43
N GLY A 294 -9.84 5.78 0.27
CA GLY A 294 -10.18 7.16 -0.04
C GLY A 294 -11.23 7.28 -1.14
N TRP A 295 -12.12 8.27 -1.03
CA TRP A 295 -13.09 8.57 -2.08
C TRP A 295 -12.43 8.77 -3.44
N GLY A 296 -12.89 8.06 -4.46
CA GLY A 296 -12.32 8.16 -5.80
C GLY A 296 -11.00 7.42 -6.03
N ASP A 297 -10.46 6.71 -5.03
CA ASP A 297 -9.24 5.90 -5.22
C ASP A 297 -9.57 4.62 -6.01
N VAL A 298 -9.16 4.59 -7.27
CA VAL A 298 -9.40 3.47 -8.18
C VAL A 298 -8.61 2.21 -7.83
N VAL A 299 -7.46 2.34 -7.15
CA VAL A 299 -6.58 1.19 -6.83
C VAL A 299 -7.27 0.25 -5.86
N THR A 300 -8.07 0.79 -4.94
CA THR A 300 -8.89 0.00 -4.01
C THR A 300 -9.94 -0.86 -4.71
N SER A 301 -10.29 -0.54 -5.95
CA SER A 301 -11.32 -1.23 -6.71
C SER A 301 -10.74 -2.27 -7.66
N ILE A 302 -9.43 -2.44 -7.74
CA ILE A 302 -8.76 -3.42 -8.59
C ILE A 302 -7.90 -4.38 -7.77
N PRO A 303 -7.60 -5.58 -8.28
CA PRO A 303 -8.42 -6.42 -9.16
C PRO A 303 -9.94 -6.40 -8.94
N LEU A 304 -10.74 -6.57 -9.99
CA LEU A 304 -12.22 -6.54 -9.92
C LEU A 304 -12.83 -7.77 -9.25
N ARG A 305 -13.99 -7.59 -8.61
CA ARG A 305 -14.80 -8.67 -8.02
C ARG A 305 -15.27 -9.69 -9.06
N ASP A 306 -15.62 -9.23 -10.26
CA ASP A 306 -16.05 -10.10 -11.37
C ASP A 306 -14.93 -11.05 -11.84
N TRP A 307 -13.67 -10.72 -11.54
CA TRP A 307 -12.52 -11.59 -11.77
C TRP A 307 -12.22 -12.51 -10.58
N GLY A 308 -13.14 -12.59 -9.62
CA GLY A 308 -13.07 -13.45 -8.44
C GLY A 308 -12.02 -13.01 -7.43
N TYR A 309 -11.78 -11.70 -7.31
CA TYR A 309 -10.99 -11.11 -6.24
C TYR A 309 -11.91 -10.51 -5.19
N LEU A 310 -11.46 -10.48 -3.93
CA LEU A 310 -12.22 -9.94 -2.82
C LEU A 310 -11.30 -9.38 -1.76
N HIS A 311 -11.67 -8.23 -1.18
CA HIS A 311 -10.94 -7.69 -0.02
C HIS A 311 -11.20 -8.53 1.24
N HIS A 312 -10.20 -8.53 2.13
CA HIS A 312 -10.34 -8.97 3.51
C HIS A 312 -11.21 -7.95 4.30
N GLU A 313 -11.54 -8.26 5.56
CA GLU A 313 -12.49 -7.46 6.34
C GLU A 313 -11.90 -6.16 6.89
N GLU A 314 -12.77 -5.35 7.51
CA GLU A 314 -12.49 -4.07 8.18
C GLU A 314 -11.97 -2.94 7.27
N GLU A 315 -12.88 -2.03 6.90
CA GLU A 315 -12.58 -0.86 6.09
C GLU A 315 -12.77 0.44 6.87
N TYR A 316 -11.80 1.35 6.76
CA TYR A 316 -11.89 2.73 7.22
C TYR A 316 -11.92 3.66 6.03
N TYR A 317 -13.12 4.05 5.65
CA TYR A 317 -13.37 4.81 4.45
C TYR A 317 -13.41 6.31 4.72
N ILE A 318 -12.64 7.08 3.93
CA ILE A 318 -12.54 8.54 3.98
C ILE A 318 -13.37 9.13 2.82
N PRO A 319 -14.68 9.41 3.02
CA PRO A 319 -15.48 10.11 2.02
C PRO A 319 -15.01 11.54 1.79
N SER A 320 -14.43 12.18 2.82
CA SER A 320 -13.84 13.51 2.75
C SER A 320 -12.78 13.66 3.84
N LYS A 321 -11.85 14.62 3.70
CA LYS A 321 -10.75 14.80 4.67
C LYS A 321 -11.18 15.03 6.13
N SER A 322 -12.42 15.46 6.34
CA SER A 322 -13.01 15.71 7.67
C SER A 322 -13.89 14.57 8.19
N ASN A 323 -14.06 13.50 7.42
CA ASN A 323 -14.99 12.43 7.76
C ASN A 323 -14.36 11.08 7.45
N ILE A 324 -14.48 10.16 8.41
CA ILE A 324 -14.03 8.79 8.29
C ILE A 324 -15.13 7.88 8.84
N ARG A 325 -15.35 6.77 8.16
CA ARG A 325 -16.40 5.80 8.48
C ARG A 325 -15.79 4.43 8.57
N GLU A 326 -16.11 3.73 9.65
CA GLU A 326 -15.83 2.31 9.76
C GLU A 326 -16.91 1.52 9.02
N CYS A 327 -16.49 0.58 8.19
CA CYS A 327 -17.35 -0.24 7.36
C CYS A 327 -16.94 -1.71 7.48
N SER A 328 -17.85 -2.51 8.03
CA SER A 328 -17.73 -3.97 8.10
C SER A 328 -18.69 -4.60 7.09
N GLY A 329 -18.21 -5.52 6.25
CA GLY A 329 -19.10 -6.27 5.37
C GLY A 329 -19.75 -7.47 6.08
N ALA A 330 -20.66 -8.14 5.37
CA ALA A 330 -21.34 -9.33 5.88
C ALA A 330 -20.47 -10.57 5.68
N ASN A 331 -20.54 -11.53 6.63
CA ASN A 331 -19.85 -12.82 6.56
C ASN A 331 -18.31 -12.73 6.43
N ALA A 332 -17.69 -11.77 7.12
CA ALA A 332 -16.24 -11.55 7.10
C ALA A 332 -15.71 -11.31 5.67
N LEU A 333 -16.41 -10.50 4.87
CA LEU A 333 -16.02 -10.12 3.52
C LEU A 333 -16.17 -8.60 3.35
N GLU A 334 -15.62 -8.05 2.26
CA GLU A 334 -15.70 -6.61 1.98
C GLU A 334 -17.16 -6.11 1.87
N SER A 335 -17.41 -4.92 2.40
CA SER A 335 -18.76 -4.34 2.40
C SER A 335 -19.19 -3.90 0.99
N SER A 336 -20.47 -4.03 0.67
CA SER A 336 -21.07 -3.34 -0.49
C SER A 336 -21.28 -1.85 -0.27
N SER A 337 -21.12 -1.37 0.97
CA SER A 337 -21.11 0.05 1.33
C SER A 337 -19.70 0.66 1.21
N CYS A 338 -19.57 1.97 1.47
CA CYS A 338 -18.30 2.70 1.46
C CYS A 338 -17.65 2.75 0.08
N ILE A 339 -16.38 2.36 -0.09
CA ILE A 339 -15.71 2.52 -1.39
C ILE A 339 -16.44 1.76 -2.51
N ASN A 340 -17.05 0.61 -2.19
CA ASN A 340 -17.80 -0.19 -3.15
C ASN A 340 -19.17 0.42 -3.52
N ALA A 341 -19.72 1.32 -2.70
CA ALA A 341 -20.95 2.04 -3.02
C ALA A 341 -20.75 3.13 -4.08
N GLU A 342 -19.51 3.60 -4.27
CA GLU A 342 -19.21 4.66 -5.23
C GLU A 342 -19.34 4.20 -6.70
N ASN A 343 -19.54 2.90 -6.95
CA ASN A 343 -19.66 2.32 -8.29
C ASN A 343 -18.46 2.65 -9.23
N LEU A 344 -17.28 3.00 -8.71
CA LEU A 344 -16.08 3.23 -9.54
C LEU A 344 -15.77 2.02 -10.43
N ALA A 345 -16.07 0.81 -9.93
CA ALA A 345 -15.94 -0.46 -10.63
C ALA A 345 -16.68 -0.51 -12.00
N LYS A 346 -17.78 0.23 -12.17
CA LYS A 346 -18.58 0.19 -13.42
C LYS A 346 -17.96 0.97 -14.58
N ASN A 347 -16.98 1.83 -14.30
CA ASN A 347 -16.25 2.63 -15.29
C ASN A 347 -14.74 2.51 -15.09
N VAL A 348 -14.23 1.34 -14.69
CA VAL A 348 -12.80 1.11 -14.38
C VAL A 348 -11.89 1.48 -15.55
N ALA A 349 -12.30 1.13 -16.76
CA ALA A 349 -11.57 1.48 -17.98
C ALA A 349 -11.58 2.98 -18.31
N LEU A 350 -12.38 3.82 -17.62
CA LEU A 350 -12.32 5.28 -17.70
C LEU A 350 -11.60 5.85 -16.48
N ALA A 351 -11.86 5.30 -15.28
CA ALA A 351 -11.31 5.77 -14.01
C ALA A 351 -9.81 5.50 -13.84
N ILE A 352 -9.28 4.38 -14.35
CA ILE A 352 -7.83 4.08 -14.35
C ILE A 352 -7.08 5.03 -15.30
N VAL A 353 -7.71 5.46 -16.39
CA VAL A 353 -7.11 6.35 -17.40
C VAL A 353 -7.30 7.83 -17.07
N THR A 354 -8.23 8.17 -16.18
CA THR A 354 -8.39 9.54 -15.71
C THR A 354 -7.40 9.86 -14.60
N PRO A 355 -6.66 10.99 -14.67
CA PRO A 355 -5.74 11.42 -13.62
C PRO A 355 -6.41 11.55 -12.23
N LEU A 356 -7.73 11.76 -12.18
CA LEU A 356 -8.49 11.97 -10.95
C LEU A 356 -8.47 10.76 -9.99
N GLY A 357 -8.50 9.53 -10.51
CA GLY A 357 -8.48 8.34 -9.66
C GLY A 357 -7.12 8.16 -8.97
N ILE A 358 -6.04 8.38 -9.71
CA ILE A 358 -4.66 8.31 -9.19
C ILE A 358 -4.36 9.52 -8.29
N LEU A 359 -4.92 10.69 -8.59
CA LEU A 359 -4.88 11.85 -7.71
C LEU A 359 -5.46 11.56 -6.33
N SER A 360 -6.63 10.96 -6.27
CA SER A 360 -7.23 10.55 -5.01
C SER A 360 -6.35 9.53 -4.29
N HIS A 361 -5.87 8.51 -5.03
CA HIS A 361 -4.96 7.50 -4.51
C HIS A 361 -3.74 8.10 -3.81
N LEU A 362 -3.21 9.24 -4.28
CA LEU A 362 -2.02 9.86 -3.67
C LEU A 362 -2.33 10.90 -2.58
N ASN A 363 -3.42 11.66 -2.71
CA ASN A 363 -3.63 12.91 -1.97
C ASN A 363 -4.83 12.90 -1.01
N HIS A 364 -5.71 11.91 -1.09
CA HIS A 364 -6.97 11.90 -0.34
C HIS A 364 -6.82 11.41 1.11
N TYR A 365 -5.73 10.70 1.40
CA TYR A 365 -5.43 10.16 2.72
C TYR A 365 -4.96 11.27 3.66
N PHE A 366 -5.79 11.61 4.65
CA PHE A 366 -5.52 12.57 5.73
C PHE A 366 -4.64 13.76 5.30
N ASP A 367 -3.45 13.88 5.90
CA ASP A 367 -2.61 15.07 5.82
C ASP A 367 -1.36 14.88 4.96
N ILE A 368 -0.91 13.64 4.74
CA ILE A 368 0.35 13.30 4.05
C ILE A 368 0.08 12.80 2.62
N THR A 369 0.79 13.36 1.64
CA THR A 369 0.75 12.86 0.26
C THR A 369 1.73 11.70 0.08
N PHE A 370 1.28 10.62 -0.56
CA PHE A 370 2.13 9.48 -0.94
C PHE A 370 2.97 9.77 -2.19
N GLY A 371 4.19 9.21 -2.23
CA GLY A 371 5.14 9.39 -3.34
C GLY A 371 6.55 9.78 -2.86
N PRO A 372 7.54 9.83 -3.77
CA PRO A 372 8.98 9.95 -3.47
C PRO A 372 9.41 11.38 -3.09
N TRP A 373 8.67 12.02 -2.20
CA TRP A 373 8.81 13.43 -1.84
C TRP A 373 9.86 13.69 -0.75
N CYS A 374 10.76 12.74 -0.55
CA CYS A 374 12.02 12.89 0.17
C CYS A 374 13.07 12.02 -0.52
#